data_AF-X0TNC9-F1
#
_entry.id   AF-X0TNC9-F1
#
_cell.length_a   1.000
_cell.length_b   1.000
_cell.length_c   1.000
_cell.angle_alpha   90.00
_cell.angle_beta   90.00
_cell.angle_gamma   90.00
#
_symmetry.space_group_name_H-M   'P 1'
#
loop_
_entity.id
_entity.type
_entity.pdbx_description
1 polymer ?
#
loop_
_entity_poly.entity_id
_entity_poly.type
_entity_poly.pdbx_seq_one_letter_code
_entity_poly.pdbx_strand_id
1 'polypeptide(L)'
;MDERIRPYYFQDNKGPYVRRNFAIERVNSDFIVIQDADDIMRPAKLETLYNEITTDERLGIVGSFYHSFLDEFKELQYAEKQEFPLEHNEIIDKLGNWRAGICHGSAIIRKELFQSIGLYDENPFGADSFWLAKVVEYVRCTADVKLKNIPEFLMLRRTHSSSQTQIIPTDNPRSRRGLYKQYCEGKLRKVRQKLKDSPHTDIKTELKNCKCLDFIEK
;
A
#
# COMPACT_ATOMS: atom_id res chain seq x y z
N MET A 1 -30.49 -1.55 1.44
CA MET A 1 -29.00 -1.50 1.43
C MET A 1 -28.61 -0.06 1.67
N ASP A 2 -27.55 0.20 2.44
CA ASP A 2 -27.06 1.57 2.68
C ASP A 2 -26.66 2.25 1.35
N GLU A 3 -27.16 3.46 1.08
CA GLU A 3 -26.94 4.18 -0.20
C GLU A 3 -25.47 4.54 -0.45
N ARG A 4 -24.66 4.57 0.61
CA ARG A 4 -23.21 4.83 0.54
C ARG A 4 -22.44 3.61 0.02
N ILE A 5 -23.07 2.44 -0.02
CA ILE A 5 -22.45 1.18 -0.44
C ILE A 5 -22.84 0.89 -1.90
N ARG A 6 -21.84 0.65 -2.75
CA ARG A 6 -22.02 0.25 -4.15
C ARG A 6 -21.34 -1.10 -4.38
N PRO A 7 -22.08 -2.22 -4.32
CA PRO A 7 -21.52 -3.54 -4.55
C PRO A 7 -21.28 -3.78 -6.05
N TYR A 8 -20.18 -4.45 -6.36
CA TYR A 8 -19.85 -4.91 -7.71
C TYR A 8 -19.57 -6.41 -7.66
N TYR A 9 -20.20 -7.15 -8.57
CA TYR A 9 -20.09 -8.61 -8.65
C TYR A 9 -19.36 -8.99 -9.93
N PHE A 10 -18.45 -9.96 -9.82
CA PHE A 10 -17.62 -10.41 -10.93
C PHE A 10 -17.76 -11.92 -11.08
N GLN A 11 -17.82 -12.39 -12.33
CA GLN A 11 -17.90 -13.82 -12.66
C GLN A 11 -16.52 -14.48 -12.74
N ASP A 12 -15.44 -13.69 -12.69
CA ASP A 12 -14.05 -14.14 -12.75
C ASP A 12 -13.29 -13.84 -11.44
N ASN A 13 -12.18 -14.55 -11.20
CA ASN A 13 -11.26 -14.27 -10.09
C ASN A 13 -9.93 -13.74 -10.65
N LYS A 14 -9.88 -12.43 -10.95
CA LYS A 14 -8.67 -11.74 -11.45
C LYS A 14 -7.75 -11.22 -10.34
N GLY A 15 -7.98 -11.63 -9.09
CA GLY A 15 -7.18 -11.20 -7.95
C GLY A 15 -7.49 -9.80 -7.42
N PRO A 16 -6.95 -9.44 -6.24
CA PRO A 16 -7.37 -8.27 -5.48
C PRO A 16 -6.98 -6.95 -6.14
N TYR A 17 -5.80 -6.85 -6.74
CA TYR A 17 -5.30 -5.58 -7.28
C TYR A 17 -6.04 -5.15 -8.55
N VAL A 18 -6.47 -6.10 -9.39
CA VAL A 18 -7.39 -5.81 -10.51
C VAL A 18 -8.70 -5.20 -10.00
N ARG A 19 -9.24 -5.72 -8.89
CA ARG A 19 -10.48 -5.18 -8.30
C ARG A 19 -10.28 -3.84 -7.59
N ARG A 20 -9.15 -3.65 -6.91
CA ARG A 20 -8.77 -2.37 -6.31
C ARG A 20 -8.62 -1.29 -7.38
N ASN A 21 -7.94 -1.60 -8.49
CA ASN A 21 -7.80 -0.71 -9.64
C ASN A 21 -9.17 -0.32 -10.20
N PHE A 22 -10.05 -1.30 -10.47
CA PHE A 22 -11.42 -1.06 -10.92
C PHE A 22 -12.19 -0.07 -10.01
N ALA A 23 -12.05 -0.23 -8.68
CA ALA A 23 -12.71 0.64 -7.71
C ALA A 23 -12.09 2.05 -7.66
N ILE A 24 -10.75 2.17 -7.67
CA ILE A 24 -10.03 3.45 -7.62
C ILE A 24 -10.35 4.32 -8.84
N GLU A 25 -10.56 3.72 -10.00
CA GLU A 25 -10.96 4.45 -11.21
C GLU A 25 -12.37 5.07 -11.10
N ARG A 26 -13.24 4.49 -10.29
CA ARG A 26 -14.69 4.83 -10.21
C ARG A 26 -15.07 5.62 -8.97
N VAL A 27 -14.19 5.71 -7.99
CA VAL A 27 -14.45 6.46 -6.77
C VAL A 27 -14.38 7.96 -7.04
N ASN A 28 -15.33 8.73 -6.51
CA ASN A 28 -15.38 10.19 -6.68
C ASN A 28 -14.69 10.96 -5.54
N SER A 29 -14.25 10.26 -4.49
CA SER A 29 -13.54 10.87 -3.36
C SER A 29 -12.08 11.16 -3.72
N ASP A 30 -11.54 12.22 -3.12
CA ASP A 30 -10.12 12.58 -3.18
C ASP A 30 -9.24 11.67 -2.31
N PHE A 31 -9.86 10.84 -1.46
CA PHE A 31 -9.17 9.96 -0.53
C PHE A 31 -9.54 8.50 -0.76
N ILE A 32 -8.55 7.62 -0.63
CA ILE A 32 -8.67 6.18 -0.78
C ILE A 32 -8.27 5.53 0.54
N VAL A 33 -9.14 4.68 1.07
CA VAL A 33 -8.85 3.75 2.16
C VAL A 33 -9.16 2.35 1.65
N ILE A 34 -8.19 1.45 1.72
CA ILE A 34 -8.38 0.05 1.37
C ILE A 34 -8.73 -0.73 2.64
N GLN A 35 -9.79 -1.51 2.59
CA GLN A 35 -10.22 -2.38 3.68
C GLN A 35 -10.41 -3.80 3.14
N ASP A 36 -9.61 -4.74 3.65
CA ASP A 36 -9.76 -6.15 3.33
C ASP A 36 -10.93 -6.75 4.11
N ALA A 37 -11.58 -7.76 3.52
CA ALA A 37 -12.86 -8.29 4.01
C ALA A 37 -12.74 -9.12 5.30
N ASP A 38 -11.53 -9.58 5.61
CA ASP A 38 -11.17 -10.36 6.79
C ASP A 38 -10.63 -9.49 7.95
N ASP A 39 -10.38 -8.21 7.71
CA ASP A 39 -9.91 -7.22 8.68
C ASP A 39 -11.07 -6.40 9.28
N ILE A 40 -10.84 -5.85 10.48
CA ILE A 40 -11.82 -5.01 11.19
C ILE A 40 -11.33 -3.57 11.22
N MET A 41 -12.13 -2.67 10.68
CA MET A 41 -11.96 -1.23 10.82
C MET A 41 -12.45 -0.77 12.19
N ARG A 42 -11.63 -0.04 12.96
CA ARG A 42 -12.13 0.56 14.20
C ARG A 42 -13.03 1.77 13.89
N PRO A 43 -14.05 2.06 14.73
CA PRO A 43 -15.05 3.09 14.44
C PRO A 43 -14.48 4.47 14.07
N ALA A 44 -13.42 4.92 14.75
CA ALA A 44 -12.81 6.23 14.53
C ALA A 44 -11.85 6.30 13.33
N LYS A 45 -11.54 5.18 12.64
CA LYS A 45 -10.45 5.12 11.65
C LYS A 45 -10.57 6.19 10.57
N LEU A 46 -11.74 6.30 9.93
CA LEU A 46 -11.92 7.22 8.81
C LEU A 46 -11.83 8.68 9.26
N GLU A 47 -12.45 9.02 10.39
CA GLU A 47 -12.43 10.38 10.95
C GLU A 47 -11.02 10.79 11.37
N THR A 48 -10.33 9.97 12.17
CA THR A 48 -8.97 10.26 12.62
C THR A 48 -8.01 10.43 11.45
N LEU A 49 -8.04 9.49 10.49
CA LEU A 49 -7.16 9.55 9.32
C LEU A 49 -7.46 10.76 8.43
N TYR A 50 -8.75 11.08 8.24
CA TYR A 50 -9.16 12.25 7.45
C TYR A 50 -8.73 13.56 8.10
N ASN A 51 -8.94 13.69 9.42
CA ASN A 51 -8.54 14.87 10.17
C ASN A 51 -7.03 15.08 10.10
N GLU A 52 -6.23 14.02 10.17
CA GLU A 52 -4.78 14.12 10.05
C GLU A 52 -4.33 14.49 8.63
N ILE A 53 -4.79 13.78 7.59
CA ILE A 53 -4.31 14.01 6.22
C ILE A 53 -4.67 15.39 5.66
N THR A 54 -5.68 16.05 6.24
CA THR A 54 -6.12 17.40 5.86
C THR A 54 -5.38 18.51 6.57
N THR A 55 -4.52 18.22 7.55
CA THR A 55 -3.71 19.23 8.26
C THR A 55 -2.61 19.86 7.41
N ASP A 56 -2.10 19.13 6.42
CA ASP A 56 -1.06 19.58 5.49
C ASP A 56 -1.37 18.96 4.11
N GLU A 57 -1.57 19.80 3.10
CA GLU A 57 -1.87 19.35 1.74
C GLU A 57 -0.78 18.45 1.15
N ARG A 58 0.45 18.55 1.66
CA ARG A 58 1.56 17.69 1.27
C ARG A 58 1.44 16.27 1.83
N LEU A 59 0.62 16.01 2.86
CA LEU A 59 0.42 14.64 3.35
C LEU A 59 -0.31 13.82 2.29
N GLY A 60 0.45 13.03 1.53
CA GLY A 60 -0.09 12.17 0.48
C GLY A 60 -0.58 10.83 1.03
N ILE A 61 0.03 10.35 2.11
CA ILE A 61 -0.35 9.12 2.81
C ILE A 61 -0.24 9.35 4.32
N VAL A 62 -1.31 9.02 5.04
CA VAL A 62 -1.31 8.91 6.49
C VAL A 62 -1.67 7.48 6.87
N GLY A 63 -0.76 6.77 7.51
CA GLY A 63 -0.99 5.44 8.06
C GLY A 63 -1.25 5.46 9.57
N SER A 64 -1.68 4.31 10.10
CA SER A 64 -1.86 4.11 11.53
C SER A 64 -1.27 2.78 11.98
N PHE A 65 -1.19 2.57 13.28
CA PHE A 65 -0.87 1.26 13.85
C PHE A 65 -2.07 0.32 13.73
N TYR A 66 -1.85 -0.97 13.94
CA TYR A 66 -2.92 -1.96 13.99
C TYR A 66 -2.63 -3.03 15.05
N HIS A 67 -3.66 -3.76 15.46
CA HIS A 67 -3.45 -5.01 16.20
C HIS A 67 -3.63 -6.21 15.27
N SER A 68 -2.81 -7.24 15.38
CA SER A 68 -3.05 -8.53 14.72
C SER A 68 -3.71 -9.53 15.68
N PHE A 69 -4.62 -10.34 15.17
CA PHE A 69 -5.24 -11.45 15.91
C PHE A 69 -5.30 -12.70 15.04
N LEU A 70 -5.18 -13.88 15.66
CA LEU A 70 -5.21 -15.17 14.98
C LEU A 70 -6.65 -15.70 14.88
N ASP A 71 -7.07 -16.02 13.66
CA ASP A 71 -8.34 -16.63 13.28
C ASP A 71 -9.59 -15.87 13.77
N GLU A 72 -9.88 -15.82 15.06
CA GLU A 72 -11.05 -15.14 15.65
C GLU A 72 -10.63 -14.02 16.59
N PHE A 73 -11.25 -12.84 16.43
CA PHE A 73 -11.02 -11.73 17.33
C PHE A 73 -11.74 -11.99 18.66
N LYS A 74 -10.98 -12.05 19.74
CA LYS A 74 -11.50 -12.18 21.11
C LYS A 74 -11.59 -10.81 21.77
N GLU A 75 -10.48 -10.37 22.38
CA GLU A 75 -10.36 -9.09 23.06
C GLU A 75 -9.00 -8.47 22.71
N LEU A 76 -8.88 -7.14 22.84
CA LEU A 76 -7.66 -6.40 22.49
C LEU A 76 -6.42 -6.89 23.23
N GLN A 77 -6.55 -7.38 24.46
CA GLN A 77 -5.42 -7.88 25.26
C GLN A 77 -4.78 -9.15 24.68
N TYR A 78 -5.48 -9.87 23.80
CA TYR A 78 -4.96 -11.05 23.10
C TYR A 78 -4.45 -10.71 21.70
N ALA A 79 -4.55 -9.44 21.28
CA ALA A 79 -4.11 -8.99 19.98
C ALA A 79 -2.71 -8.38 20.06
N GLU A 80 -1.86 -8.69 19.10
CA GLU A 80 -0.48 -8.22 19.05
C GLU A 80 -0.42 -6.81 18.45
N LYS A 81 0.33 -5.91 19.08
CA LYS A 81 0.52 -4.54 18.58
C LYS A 81 1.51 -4.51 17.42
N GLN A 82 1.14 -3.82 16.35
CA GLN A 82 1.99 -3.59 15.19
C GLN A 82 2.17 -2.08 14.99
N GLU A 83 3.40 -1.63 15.24
CA GLU A 83 3.80 -0.22 15.23
C GLU A 83 4.70 0.08 14.02
N PHE A 84 4.72 1.35 13.62
CA PHE A 84 5.43 1.85 12.44
C PHE A 84 6.19 3.13 12.75
N PRO A 85 7.26 3.46 11.99
CA PRO A 85 7.91 4.76 12.12
C PRO A 85 6.92 5.89 11.87
N LEU A 86 6.96 6.95 12.67
CA LEU A 86 5.99 8.05 12.59
C LEU A 86 6.36 9.06 11.49
N GLU A 87 7.66 9.30 11.30
CA GLU A 87 8.16 10.41 10.51
C GLU A 87 8.52 10.03 9.07
N HIS A 88 8.34 11.00 8.17
CA HIS A 88 8.51 10.85 6.72
C HIS A 88 9.80 10.15 6.29
N ASN A 89 10.96 10.58 6.82
CA ASN A 89 12.25 10.05 6.41
C ASN A 89 12.44 8.58 6.83
N GLU A 90 11.98 8.22 8.04
CA GLU A 90 12.06 6.86 8.54
C GLU A 90 11.11 5.93 7.77
N ILE A 91 9.91 6.43 7.44
CA ILE A 91 8.95 5.72 6.60
C ILE A 91 9.56 5.45 5.23
N ILE A 92 10.14 6.46 4.59
CA ILE A 92 10.79 6.34 3.27
C ILE A 92 11.96 5.36 3.33
N ASP A 93 12.77 5.40 4.38
CA ASP A 93 13.87 4.45 4.54
C ASP A 93 13.36 3.01 4.63
N LYS A 94 12.36 2.74 5.47
CA LYS A 94 11.77 1.40 5.58
C LYS A 94 11.20 0.93 4.25
N LEU A 95 10.34 1.73 3.62
CA LEU A 95 9.68 1.36 2.37
C LEU A 95 10.67 1.21 1.21
N GLY A 96 11.68 2.08 1.12
CA GLY A 96 12.74 2.00 0.11
C GLY A 96 13.62 0.76 0.25
N ASN A 97 13.74 0.22 1.47
CA ASN A 97 14.39 -1.06 1.76
C ASN A 97 13.41 -2.25 1.74
N TRP A 98 12.20 -2.05 1.19
CA TRP A 98 11.15 -3.08 1.12
C TRP A 98 10.81 -3.71 2.48
N ARG A 99 10.83 -2.88 3.53
CA ARG A 99 10.38 -3.19 4.89
C ARG A 99 9.07 -2.47 5.15
N ALA A 100 8.33 -2.93 6.16
CA ALA A 100 7.06 -2.32 6.54
C ALA A 100 7.29 -0.94 7.18
N GLY A 101 7.03 0.13 6.43
CA GLY A 101 7.01 1.51 6.92
C GLY A 101 5.60 2.08 7.08
N ILE A 102 4.65 1.59 6.30
CA ILE A 102 3.22 1.87 6.40
C ILE A 102 2.49 0.55 6.15
N CYS A 103 1.46 0.25 6.94
CA CYS A 103 0.52 -0.82 6.59
C CYS A 103 -0.51 -0.28 5.61
N HIS A 104 -0.55 -0.85 4.41
CA HIS A 104 -1.43 -0.37 3.33
C HIS A 104 -2.92 -0.38 3.72
N GLY A 105 -3.36 -1.41 4.47
CA GLY A 105 -4.74 -1.52 4.96
C GLY A 105 -5.06 -0.52 6.07
N SER A 106 -4.07 0.00 6.81
CA SER A 106 -4.30 0.96 7.90
C SER A 106 -4.21 2.42 7.46
N ALA A 107 -4.03 2.69 6.17
CA ALA A 107 -3.75 4.03 5.65
C ALA A 107 -4.92 4.68 4.92
N ILE A 108 -4.88 6.02 4.89
CA ILE A 108 -5.60 6.88 3.96
C ILE A 108 -4.60 7.45 2.95
N ILE A 109 -4.99 7.50 1.68
CA ILE A 109 -4.12 7.86 0.56
C ILE A 109 -4.83 8.92 -0.29
N ARG A 110 -4.12 9.99 -0.67
CA ARG A 110 -4.64 10.93 -1.67
C ARG A 110 -4.74 10.26 -3.04
N LYS A 111 -5.91 10.30 -3.65
CA LYS A 111 -6.21 9.70 -4.96
C LYS A 111 -5.25 10.19 -6.05
N GLU A 112 -4.79 11.43 -5.96
CA GLU A 112 -3.82 12.03 -6.88
C GLU A 112 -2.51 11.22 -6.99
N LEU A 113 -2.09 10.50 -5.95
CA LEU A 113 -0.91 9.65 -6.04
C LEU A 113 -1.09 8.54 -7.09
N PHE A 114 -2.26 7.89 -7.13
CA PHE A 114 -2.57 6.91 -8.17
C PHE A 114 -2.59 7.53 -9.57
N GLN A 115 -3.06 8.78 -9.68
CA GLN A 115 -3.05 9.52 -10.94
C GLN A 115 -1.63 9.93 -11.36
N SER A 116 -0.74 10.19 -10.41
CA SER A 116 0.63 10.64 -10.62
C SER A 116 1.60 9.49 -10.93
N ILE A 117 1.54 8.38 -10.22
CA ILE A 117 2.50 7.27 -10.35
C ILE A 117 1.90 5.99 -10.95
N GLY A 118 0.61 6.01 -11.26
CA GLY A 118 -0.14 4.87 -11.79
C GLY A 118 -0.79 4.02 -10.71
N LEU A 119 -1.66 3.11 -11.17
CA LEU A 119 -2.38 2.15 -10.34
C LEU A 119 -1.48 1.00 -9.86
N TYR A 120 -2.04 0.06 -9.08
CA TYR A 120 -1.33 -1.15 -8.70
C TYR A 120 -1.02 -2.01 -9.92
N ASP A 121 0.08 -2.74 -9.87
CA ASP A 121 0.27 -3.89 -10.75
C ASP A 121 -0.79 -4.96 -10.49
N GLU A 122 -1.18 -5.67 -11.54
CA GLU A 122 -2.25 -6.65 -11.49
C GLU A 122 -1.79 -8.03 -11.01
N ASN A 123 -0.51 -8.16 -10.62
CA ASN A 123 0.01 -9.39 -10.03
C ASN A 123 -0.76 -9.70 -8.73
N PRO A 124 -1.33 -10.91 -8.53
CA PRO A 124 -2.20 -11.24 -7.38
C PRO A 124 -1.58 -11.08 -5.98
N PHE A 125 -0.27 -10.82 -5.86
CA PHE A 125 0.41 -10.65 -4.59
C PHE A 125 1.45 -9.52 -4.63
N GLY A 126 1.59 -8.81 -3.51
CA GLY A 126 2.68 -7.87 -3.28
C GLY A 126 2.67 -6.58 -4.11
N ALA A 127 1.63 -6.33 -4.90
CA ALA A 127 1.55 -5.14 -5.75
C ALA A 127 1.32 -3.84 -4.96
N ASP A 128 0.76 -3.92 -3.75
CA ASP A 128 0.71 -2.79 -2.80
C ASP A 128 2.11 -2.41 -2.30
N SER A 129 2.94 -3.39 -1.98
CA SER A 129 4.32 -3.20 -1.55
C SER A 129 5.16 -2.58 -2.66
N PHE A 130 4.97 -3.04 -3.90
CA PHE A 130 5.60 -2.42 -5.07
C PHE A 130 5.10 -1.00 -5.31
N TRP A 131 3.80 -0.75 -5.19
CA TRP A 131 3.23 0.60 -5.34
C TRP A 131 3.77 1.56 -4.27
N LEU A 132 3.89 1.14 -3.01
CA LEU A 132 4.54 1.93 -1.96
C LEU A 132 6.02 2.20 -2.26
N ALA A 133 6.73 1.24 -2.86
CA ALA A 133 8.11 1.48 -3.32
C ALA A 133 8.17 2.50 -4.46
N LYS A 134 7.18 2.53 -5.37
CA LYS A 134 7.05 3.60 -6.38
C LYS A 134 6.76 4.96 -5.73
N VAL A 135 5.93 5.01 -4.68
CA VAL A 135 5.72 6.25 -3.89
C VAL A 135 7.06 6.75 -3.34
N VAL A 136 7.91 5.88 -2.80
CA VAL A 136 9.25 6.25 -2.31
C VAL A 136 10.09 6.91 -3.39
N GLU A 137 10.14 6.35 -4.60
CA GLU A 137 10.89 6.97 -5.70
C GLU A 137 10.30 8.33 -6.09
N TYR A 138 8.98 8.47 -6.06
CA TYR A 138 8.31 9.73 -6.38
C TYR A 138 8.63 10.82 -5.35
N VAL A 139 8.46 10.55 -4.05
CA VAL A 139 8.69 11.54 -2.99
C VAL A 139 10.16 11.90 -2.78
N ARG A 140 11.09 11.06 -3.26
CA ARG A 140 12.52 11.43 -3.31
C ARG A 140 12.81 12.51 -4.36
N CYS A 141 11.90 12.70 -5.32
CA CYS A 141 12.04 13.65 -6.42
C CYS A 141 11.17 14.92 -6.25
N THR A 142 10.35 15.01 -5.19
CA THR A 142 9.52 16.19 -4.91
C THR A 142 9.38 16.42 -3.40
N ALA A 143 9.34 17.70 -2.99
CA ALA A 143 9.02 18.09 -1.61
C ALA A 143 7.51 18.24 -1.36
N ASP A 144 6.68 18.07 -2.40
CA ASP A 144 5.24 18.32 -2.38
C ASP A 144 4.46 17.18 -1.74
N VAL A 145 5.09 16.02 -1.53
CA VAL A 145 4.44 14.84 -0.96
C VAL A 145 5.22 14.30 0.23
N LYS A 146 4.51 14.16 1.34
CA LYS A 146 4.95 13.62 2.61
C LYS A 146 4.13 12.40 3.01
N LEU A 147 4.75 11.58 3.84
CA LEU A 147 4.20 10.37 4.42
C LEU A 147 4.28 10.53 5.94
N LYS A 148 3.26 10.08 6.66
CA LYS A 148 3.21 10.11 8.12
C LYS A 148 2.49 8.87 8.62
N ASN A 149 2.87 8.38 9.80
CA ASN A 149 1.99 7.52 10.59
C ASN A 149 1.56 8.25 11.86
N ILE A 150 0.36 7.94 12.33
CA ILE A 150 -0.11 8.37 13.66
C ILE A 150 -0.02 7.21 14.65
N PRO A 151 0.30 7.48 15.93
CA PRO A 151 0.44 6.44 16.97
C PRO A 151 -0.91 5.93 17.48
N GLU A 152 -1.88 5.77 16.58
CA GLU A 152 -3.21 5.26 16.88
C GLU A 152 -3.42 3.89 16.25
N PHE A 153 -3.95 2.96 17.02
CA PHE A 153 -4.25 1.62 16.55
C PHE A 153 -5.63 1.59 15.90
N LEU A 154 -5.79 1.90 14.61
CA LEU A 154 -7.11 2.11 13.98
C LEU A 154 -7.66 0.91 13.21
N MET A 155 -6.97 -0.22 13.24
CA MET A 155 -7.37 -1.44 12.53
C MET A 155 -7.04 -2.69 13.36
N LEU A 156 -7.84 -3.75 13.18
CA LEU A 156 -7.51 -5.10 13.63
C LEU A 156 -7.32 -5.96 12.39
N ARG A 157 -6.13 -6.53 12.25
CA ARG A 157 -5.77 -7.39 11.14
C ARG A 157 -5.95 -8.84 11.52
N ARG A 158 -6.68 -9.61 10.72
CA ARG A 158 -6.76 -11.06 10.90
C ARG A 158 -5.51 -11.71 10.32
N THR A 159 -4.90 -12.61 11.07
CA THR A 159 -3.95 -13.59 10.56
C THR A 159 -4.60 -14.97 10.66
N HIS A 160 -4.41 -15.82 9.66
CA HIS A 160 -4.89 -17.20 9.71
C HIS A 160 -3.81 -18.13 9.18
N SER A 161 -3.85 -19.40 9.59
CA SER A 161 -2.83 -20.40 9.22
C SER A 161 -2.71 -20.62 7.71
N SER A 162 -3.80 -20.42 6.96
CA SER A 162 -3.85 -20.48 5.50
C SER A 162 -3.55 -19.13 4.80
N SER A 163 -3.16 -18.08 5.54
CA SER A 163 -2.82 -16.80 4.92
C SER A 163 -1.62 -17.01 4.00
N GLN A 164 -1.69 -16.43 2.79
CA GLN A 164 -0.59 -16.53 1.82
C GLN A 164 0.76 -16.02 2.37
N THR A 165 0.71 -15.14 3.37
CA THR A 165 1.89 -14.58 4.05
C THR A 165 2.45 -15.45 5.18
N GLN A 166 1.73 -16.49 5.62
CA GLN A 166 2.12 -17.39 6.72
C GLN A 166 2.69 -18.72 6.22
N ILE A 167 2.33 -19.18 5.01
CA ILE A 167 2.77 -20.47 4.46
C ILE A 167 4.26 -20.45 4.06
N ILE A 168 4.73 -19.32 3.53
CA ILE A 168 6.15 -19.07 3.26
C ILE A 168 6.45 -17.63 3.68
N PRO A 169 7.53 -17.36 4.45
CA PRO A 169 7.90 -16.01 4.84
C PRO A 169 7.94 -15.08 3.61
N THR A 170 7.32 -13.91 3.73
CA THR A 170 7.18 -12.97 2.60
C THR A 170 8.52 -12.47 2.05
N ASP A 171 9.57 -12.59 2.85
CA ASP A 171 10.96 -12.24 2.54
C ASP A 171 11.79 -13.42 2.07
N ASN A 172 11.24 -14.64 2.03
CA ASN A 172 11.94 -15.81 1.50
C ASN A 172 12.26 -15.55 0.02
N PRO A 173 13.55 -15.46 -0.36
CA PRO A 173 13.95 -15.09 -1.72
C PRO A 173 13.61 -16.15 -2.76
N ARG A 174 13.31 -17.39 -2.34
CA ARG A 174 12.86 -18.48 -3.21
C ARG A 174 11.34 -18.55 -3.33
N SER A 175 10.62 -17.77 -2.53
CA SER A 175 9.18 -17.66 -2.67
C SER A 175 8.81 -16.85 -3.90
N ARG A 176 7.64 -17.15 -4.44
CA ARG A 176 7.01 -16.40 -5.52
C ARG A 176 6.96 -14.87 -5.24
N ARG A 177 6.64 -14.51 -3.99
CA ARG A 177 6.64 -13.12 -3.51
C ARG A 177 8.03 -12.51 -3.45
N GLY A 178 9.02 -13.28 -3.00
CA GLY A 178 10.42 -12.86 -2.94
C GLY A 178 11.02 -12.59 -4.32
N LEU A 179 10.77 -13.48 -5.28
CA LEU A 179 11.18 -13.30 -6.68
C LEU A 179 10.49 -12.08 -7.30
N TYR A 180 9.19 -11.88 -7.06
CA TYR A 180 8.49 -10.69 -7.53
C TYR A 180 9.06 -9.40 -6.96
N LYS A 181 9.35 -9.38 -5.66
CA LYS A 181 10.02 -8.24 -5.00
C LYS A 181 11.38 -7.94 -5.65
N GLN A 182 12.20 -8.97 -5.92
CA GLN A 182 13.49 -8.79 -6.59
C GLN A 182 13.32 -8.24 -8.02
N TYR A 183 12.33 -8.75 -8.75
CA TYR A 183 12.00 -8.29 -10.10
C TYR A 183 11.57 -6.82 -10.12
N CYS A 184 10.66 -6.45 -9.23
CA CYS A 184 10.20 -5.08 -9.02
C CYS A 184 11.36 -4.14 -8.68
N GLU A 185 12.23 -4.54 -7.76
CA GLU A 185 13.42 -3.78 -7.39
C GLU A 185 14.38 -3.59 -8.57
N GLY A 186 14.51 -4.60 -9.44
CA GLY A 186 15.25 -4.48 -10.70
C GLY A 186 14.65 -3.41 -11.64
N LYS A 187 13.32 -3.31 -11.71
CA LYS A 187 12.64 -2.27 -12.51
C LYS A 187 12.83 -0.87 -11.91
N LEU A 188 12.71 -0.71 -10.59
CA LEU A 188 12.97 0.58 -9.92
C LEU A 188 14.43 1.01 -10.04
N ARG A 189 15.39 0.07 -9.98
CA ARG A 189 16.80 0.38 -10.24
C ARG A 189 17.03 1.02 -11.61
N LYS A 190 16.32 0.58 -12.65
CA LYS A 190 16.39 1.21 -13.99
C LYS A 190 15.84 2.64 -13.98
N VAL A 191 14.73 2.87 -13.27
CA VAL A 191 14.17 4.22 -13.08
C VAL A 191 15.17 5.13 -12.35
N ARG A 192 15.77 4.65 -11.25
CA ARG A 192 16.80 5.39 -10.50
C ARG A 192 18.02 5.69 -11.36
N GLN A 193 18.48 4.74 -12.19
CA GLN A 193 19.61 4.96 -13.07
C GLN A 193 19.30 6.02 -14.12
N LYS A 194 18.12 5.97 -14.74
CA LYS A 194 17.68 6.97 -15.72
C LYS A 194 17.60 8.38 -15.13
N LEU A 195 17.10 8.51 -13.89
CA LEU A 195 17.10 9.79 -13.17
C LEU A 195 18.52 10.33 -12.94
N LYS A 196 19.48 9.45 -12.61
CA LYS A 196 20.88 9.85 -12.45
C LYS A 196 21.50 10.31 -13.77
N ASP A 197 21.23 9.59 -14.84
CA ASP A 197 21.77 9.87 -16.17
C ASP A 197 21.09 11.10 -16.82
N SER A 198 19.86 11.41 -16.41
CA SER A 198 19.05 12.51 -16.95
C SER A 198 18.15 13.11 -15.85
N PRO A 199 18.66 14.08 -15.07
CA PRO A 199 17.96 14.65 -13.92
C PRO A 199 16.61 15.34 -14.23
N HIS A 200 16.39 15.73 -15.49
CA HIS A 200 15.14 16.32 -15.96
C HIS A 200 14.09 15.28 -16.38
N THR A 201 14.35 13.98 -16.18
CA THR A 201 13.40 12.92 -16.50
C THR A 201 12.12 13.10 -15.68
N ASP A 202 10.96 13.05 -16.36
CA ASP A 202 9.67 13.09 -15.69
C ASP A 202 9.41 11.79 -14.91
N ILE A 203 9.65 11.84 -13.61
CA ILE A 203 9.47 10.70 -12.71
C ILE A 203 8.05 10.16 -12.70
N LYS A 204 7.02 11.00 -12.91
CA LYS A 204 5.62 10.56 -12.95
C LYS A 204 5.42 9.60 -14.12
N THR A 205 5.88 9.99 -15.30
CA THR A 205 5.83 9.16 -16.51
C THR A 205 6.62 7.87 -16.36
N GLU A 206 7.85 7.93 -15.82
CA GLU A 206 8.66 6.73 -15.60
C GLU A 206 7.99 5.73 -14.65
N LEU A 207 7.41 6.20 -13.54
CA LEU A 207 6.73 5.34 -12.59
C LEU A 207 5.45 4.75 -13.17
N LYS A 208 4.66 5.51 -13.93
CA LYS A 208 3.47 4.98 -14.63
C LYS A 208 3.83 3.85 -15.60
N ASN A 209 4.97 3.97 -16.28
CA ASN A 209 5.47 2.97 -17.23
C ASN A 209 6.23 1.82 -16.54
N CYS A 210 6.67 2.01 -15.30
CA CYS A 210 7.28 0.99 -14.46
C CYS A 210 6.21 -0.01 -13.98
N LYS A 211 5.92 -0.98 -14.84
CA LYS A 211 5.00 -2.09 -14.59
C LYS A 211 5.75 -3.42 -14.60
N CYS A 212 5.20 -4.38 -13.87
CA CYS A 212 5.68 -5.74 -13.72
C CYS A 212 4.64 -6.77 -14.19
N LEU A 213 3.76 -6.40 -15.14
CA LEU A 213 2.78 -7.31 -15.75
C LEU A 213 3.44 -8.45 -16.55
N ASP A 214 4.67 -8.24 -17.00
CA ASP A 214 5.54 -9.19 -17.67
C ASP A 214 6.32 -10.10 -16.71
N PHE A 215 6.00 -10.05 -15.42
CA PHE A 215 6.55 -10.96 -14.44
C PHE A 215 6.00 -12.38 -14.67
N ILE A 216 6.80 -13.18 -15.36
CA ILE A 216 6.51 -14.58 -15.64
C ILE A 216 7.22 -15.43 -14.60
N GLU A 217 6.44 -16.14 -13.80
CA GLU A 217 6.92 -17.30 -13.04
C GLU A 217 6.16 -18.53 -13.53
N LYS A 218 6.91 -19.44 -14.14
CA LYS A 218 6.45 -20.79 -14.46
C LYS A 218 6.38 -21.64 -13.20
#